data_AF-A0A7S2Z8C5-F1
#
_entry.id   AF-A0A7S2Z8C5-F1
#
_cell.length_a   1.000
_cell.length_b   1.000
_cell.length_c   1.000
_cell.angle_alpha   90.00
_cell.angle_beta   90.00
_cell.angle_gamma   90.00
#
_symmetry.space_group_name_H-M   'P 1'
#
loop_
_entity.id
_entity.type
_entity.pdbx_description
1 polymer ?
#
loop_
_entity_poly.entity_id
_entity_poly.type
_entity_poly.pdbx_seq_one_letter_code
_entity_poly.pdbx_strand_id
1 'polypeptide(L)'
;QLEVEDASVLETIILNLSKHDIRKAAEQSLVLRDPRLASLISTAGCHNHLKEDIGQQMELWKANAMDNFIQRDRYHAYELLSGKLDNVLTQYRLDWRRCLACVMWYEQSVVDPVETTIHSFLNFQRRGVASASVPMYKEFGNKSCKMEATDTAFELLKYLDTKNGPELKRILSTSGYTSDILDYSLSWHLVSVLEGLGVLDYDTAGAEAQESILHVYFGYMLQLESLGAGPELVLYVAMHMPTSRRHPFLRETTVCDILAKTVSLWVNDGDRMRFFTEKLNIPLKWVHGCRAIWHKYRHEHEPEFEAYMAAEAYAEAFEVFSQHLGPQLFLRECNHICNAFVPFPCGGLKSKVDALEQHRGALLKRQQQELSRYSFFIQLVASGSRGESGEMSFDRLMQTFSAKLQALPSSDPSQVARQVAIMSKMCTVYAESLRYKAEEPAKSAEERIHERIVAARVPHMTPEAAITQIQDAASLLTTLTK
;
A
#
# COMPACT_ATOMS: atom_id res chain seq x y z
N GLN A 1 -1.25 41.86 5.70
CA GLN A 1 -1.72 43.24 5.50
C GLN A 1 -1.78 43.88 6.88
N LEU A 2 -0.76 44.68 7.19
CA LEU A 2 -0.73 45.59 8.34
C LEU A 2 -0.35 46.93 7.71
N GLU A 3 -1.37 47.76 7.48
CA GLU A 3 -1.23 49.16 7.10
C GLU A 3 -0.44 49.84 8.23
N VAL A 4 0.76 50.39 7.98
CA VAL A 4 0.98 51.78 7.53
C VAL A 4 0.13 52.77 8.33
N GLU A 5 0.17 52.68 9.64
CA GLU A 5 -0.12 53.81 10.51
C GLU A 5 1.22 54.27 11.13
N ASP A 6 1.64 55.45 10.70
CA ASP A 6 2.83 56.23 11.11
C ASP A 6 4.22 55.62 10.88
N ALA A 7 4.43 54.91 9.77
CA ALA A 7 5.80 54.67 9.30
C ALA A 7 6.38 55.97 8.71
N SER A 8 7.53 56.42 9.24
CA SER A 8 8.30 57.53 8.66
C SER A 8 8.54 57.24 7.17
N VAL A 9 8.47 58.25 6.30
CA VAL A 9 8.64 58.03 4.84
C VAL A 9 9.98 57.35 4.53
N LEU A 10 11.01 57.57 5.35
CA LEU A 10 12.28 56.84 5.25
C LEU A 10 12.18 55.35 5.62
N GLU A 11 11.34 54.99 6.59
CA GLU A 11 11.06 53.58 6.89
C GLU A 11 10.33 52.92 5.72
N THR A 12 9.43 53.65 5.04
CA THR A 12 8.78 53.13 3.83
C THR A 12 9.76 52.89 2.68
N ILE A 13 10.81 53.71 2.58
CA ILE A 13 11.91 53.51 1.63
C ILE A 13 12.67 52.23 1.97
N ILE A 14 13.04 52.01 3.23
CA ILE A 14 13.73 50.78 3.68
C ILE A 14 12.86 49.54 3.43
N LEU A 15 11.56 49.62 3.71
CA LEU A 15 10.63 48.53 3.44
C LEU A 15 10.51 48.23 1.94
N ASN A 16 10.55 49.24 1.07
CA ASN A 16 10.55 49.04 -0.38
C ASN A 16 11.88 48.46 -0.89
N LEU A 17 13.01 48.88 -0.31
CA LEU A 17 14.31 48.27 -0.58
C LEU A 17 14.36 46.80 -0.14
N SER A 18 13.74 46.45 1.00
CA SER A 18 13.62 45.05 1.44
C SER A 18 12.80 44.15 0.50
N LYS A 19 12.05 44.74 -0.44
CA LYS A 19 11.30 44.05 -1.50
C LYS A 19 12.00 44.13 -2.86
N HIS A 20 13.18 44.73 -2.93
CA HIS A 20 13.87 45.10 -4.16
C HIS A 20 13.09 46.04 -5.09
N ASP A 21 12.13 46.81 -4.56
CA ASP A 21 11.40 47.79 -5.36
C ASP A 21 12.19 49.11 -5.42
N ILE A 22 13.31 49.07 -6.16
CA ILE A 22 14.25 50.19 -6.30
C ILE A 22 13.56 51.42 -6.88
N ARG A 23 12.61 51.22 -7.81
CA ARG A 23 11.88 52.29 -8.48
C ARG A 23 11.01 53.06 -7.48
N LYS A 24 10.17 52.36 -6.71
CA LYS A 24 9.31 53.02 -5.72
C LYS A 24 10.13 53.66 -4.60
N ALA A 25 11.22 53.02 -4.17
CA ALA A 25 12.13 53.59 -3.17
C ALA A 25 12.79 54.90 -3.66
N ALA A 26 13.20 54.96 -4.93
CA ALA A 26 13.76 56.16 -5.55
C ALA A 26 12.71 57.27 -5.71
N GLU A 27 11.49 56.93 -6.16
CA GLU A 27 10.38 57.89 -6.27
C GLU A 27 10.00 58.49 -4.91
N GLN A 28 9.90 57.67 -3.86
CA GLN A 28 9.64 58.15 -2.50
C GLN A 28 10.76 59.06 -1.97
N SER A 29 12.01 58.77 -2.32
CA SER A 29 13.16 59.63 -1.97
C SER A 29 13.11 60.98 -2.70
N LEU A 30 12.63 61.01 -3.95
CA LEU A 30 12.40 62.25 -4.69
C LEU A 30 11.26 63.08 -4.07
N VAL A 31 10.19 62.43 -3.60
CA VAL A 31 9.10 63.09 -2.86
C VAL A 31 9.61 63.73 -1.57
N LEU A 32 10.55 63.07 -0.89
CA LEU A 32 11.27 63.61 0.27
C LEU A 32 12.26 64.74 -0.07
N ARG A 33 12.39 65.11 -1.35
CA ARG A 33 13.35 66.10 -1.86
C ARG A 33 14.81 65.75 -1.58
N ASP A 34 15.12 64.45 -1.52
CA ASP A 34 16.47 63.92 -1.34
C ASP A 34 17.00 63.27 -2.63
N PRO A 35 17.42 64.07 -3.63
CA PRO A 35 17.90 63.53 -4.90
C PRO A 35 19.20 62.72 -4.73
N ARG A 36 20.03 63.05 -3.74
CA ARG A 36 21.28 62.33 -3.44
C ARG A 36 21.02 60.88 -3.02
N LEU A 37 20.02 60.68 -2.15
CA LEU A 37 19.63 59.35 -1.71
C LEU A 37 18.95 58.59 -2.85
N ALA A 38 18.09 59.25 -3.64
CA ALA A 38 17.45 58.65 -4.81
C ALA A 38 18.46 58.12 -5.83
N SER A 39 19.51 58.89 -6.13
CA SER A 39 20.59 58.44 -7.03
C SER A 39 21.33 57.23 -6.47
N LEU A 40 21.64 57.20 -5.17
CA LEU A 40 22.32 56.07 -4.54
C LEU A 40 21.44 54.81 -4.50
N ILE A 41 20.14 54.98 -4.24
CA ILE A 41 19.16 53.88 -4.32
C ILE A 41 19.08 53.31 -5.74
N SER A 42 19.11 54.16 -6.77
CA SER A 42 19.08 53.69 -8.16
C SER A 42 20.27 52.82 -8.54
N THR A 43 21.39 52.94 -7.82
CA THR A 43 22.60 52.13 -8.01
C THR A 43 22.65 50.86 -7.16
N ALA A 44 21.63 50.61 -6.34
CA ALA A 44 21.61 49.48 -5.43
C ALA A 44 21.66 48.13 -6.18
N GLY A 45 22.61 47.26 -5.80
CA GLY A 45 22.78 45.92 -6.38
C GLY A 45 23.58 45.84 -7.69
N CYS A 46 24.10 46.96 -8.21
CA CYS A 46 24.78 46.98 -9.52
C CYS A 46 26.32 46.94 -9.45
N HIS A 47 26.94 47.59 -8.45
CA HIS A 47 28.39 47.80 -8.43
C HIS A 47 29.00 47.59 -7.04
N ASN A 48 29.93 46.66 -6.91
CA ASN A 48 30.64 46.39 -5.65
C ASN A 48 31.50 47.57 -5.18
N HIS A 49 32.08 48.33 -6.11
CA HIS A 49 32.88 49.52 -5.76
C HIS A 49 32.05 50.59 -5.05
N LEU A 50 30.82 50.84 -5.51
CA LEU A 50 29.91 51.78 -4.84
C LEU A 50 29.57 51.33 -3.42
N LYS A 51 29.41 50.03 -3.20
CA LYS A 51 29.18 49.46 -1.88
C LYS A 51 30.37 49.68 -0.95
N GLU A 52 31.59 49.47 -1.45
CA GLU A 52 32.84 49.73 -0.72
C GLU A 52 32.97 51.22 -0.38
N ASP A 53 32.70 52.11 -1.33
CA ASP A 53 32.77 53.57 -1.14
C ASP A 53 31.76 54.05 -0.07
N ILE A 54 30.52 53.56 -0.11
CA ILE A 54 29.51 53.85 0.91
C ILE A 54 29.97 53.27 2.27
N GLY A 55 30.55 52.08 2.27
CA GLY A 55 31.09 51.44 3.46
C GLY A 55 32.21 52.27 4.12
N GLN A 56 33.14 52.81 3.33
CA GLN A 56 34.21 53.72 3.80
C GLN A 56 33.63 55.03 4.31
N GLN A 57 32.65 55.61 3.61
CA GLN A 57 32.00 56.85 4.04
C GLN A 57 31.32 56.69 5.41
N MET A 58 30.71 55.53 5.68
CA MET A 58 30.11 55.21 6.97
C MET A 58 31.16 55.05 8.08
N GLU A 59 32.33 54.50 7.77
CA GLU A 59 33.44 54.40 8.73
C GLU A 59 34.02 55.78 9.07
N LEU A 60 34.08 56.69 8.11
CA LEU A 60 34.48 58.09 8.35
C LEU A 60 33.45 58.82 9.22
N TRP A 61 32.15 58.57 9.05
CA TRP A 61 31.13 59.14 9.93
C TRP A 61 31.23 58.62 11.36
N LYS A 62 31.49 57.31 11.53
CA LYS A 62 31.77 56.69 12.84
C LYS A 62 33.00 57.29 13.50
N ALA A 63 34.11 57.39 12.78
CA ALA A 63 35.38 57.89 13.30
C ALA A 63 35.29 59.36 13.78
N ASN A 64 34.49 60.17 13.09
CA ASN A 64 34.29 61.57 13.42
C ASN A 64 33.11 61.82 14.39
N ALA A 65 32.48 60.76 14.92
CA ALA A 65 31.26 60.83 15.76
C ALA A 65 30.09 61.59 15.11
N MET A 66 30.03 61.61 13.77
CA MET A 66 28.99 62.30 13.00
C MET A 66 27.68 61.51 12.92
N ASP A 67 27.70 60.22 13.29
CA ASP A 67 26.54 59.34 13.31
C ASP A 67 25.37 59.89 14.14
N ASN A 68 25.66 60.59 15.23
CA ASN A 68 24.64 61.17 16.11
C ASN A 68 23.84 62.32 15.46
N PHE A 69 24.36 62.92 14.39
CA PHE A 69 23.72 64.03 13.68
C PHE A 69 22.92 63.56 12.45
N ILE A 70 23.03 62.28 12.07
CA ILE A 70 22.32 61.71 10.93
C ILE A 70 21.03 61.04 11.45
N GLN A 71 19.93 61.24 10.75
CA GLN A 71 18.68 60.53 11.06
C GLN A 71 18.89 59.02 10.96
N ARG A 72 18.47 58.27 11.99
CA ARG A 72 18.68 56.81 12.09
C ARG A 72 18.20 56.05 10.86
N ASP A 73 17.00 56.32 10.38
CA ASP A 73 16.46 55.66 9.18
C ASP A 73 17.31 55.94 7.93
N ARG A 74 17.89 57.14 7.83
CA ARG A 74 18.78 57.47 6.70
C ARG A 74 20.09 56.71 6.80
N TYR A 75 20.62 56.59 8.02
CA TYR A 75 21.79 55.78 8.30
C TYR A 75 21.57 54.31 7.94
N HIS A 76 20.41 53.74 8.30
CA HIS A 76 20.02 52.37 7.95
C HIS A 76 19.88 52.15 6.44
N ALA A 77 19.38 53.13 5.69
CA ALA A 77 19.36 53.06 4.23
C ALA A 77 20.78 52.99 3.64
N TYR A 78 21.73 53.78 4.16
CA TYR A 78 23.14 53.68 3.76
C TYR A 78 23.79 52.37 4.21
N GLU A 79 23.44 51.88 5.39
CA GLU A 79 23.91 50.59 5.92
C GLU A 79 23.50 49.44 4.99
N LEU A 80 22.23 49.42 4.58
CA LEU A 80 21.69 48.46 3.61
C LEU A 80 22.45 48.53 2.28
N LEU A 81 22.65 49.73 1.73
CA LEU A 81 23.38 49.93 0.47
C LEU A 81 24.87 49.53 0.57
N SER A 82 25.47 49.63 1.76
CA SER A 82 26.84 49.18 2.04
C SER A 82 26.95 47.67 2.27
N GLY A 83 25.82 46.95 2.33
CA GLY A 83 25.75 45.52 2.66
C GLY A 83 26.11 45.16 4.09
N LYS A 84 26.17 46.15 5.00
CA LYS A 84 26.28 45.92 6.45
C LYS A 84 24.83 45.80 6.99
N LEU A 85 24.35 44.58 7.16
CA LEU A 85 22.93 44.31 7.44
C LEU A 85 22.60 44.18 8.95
N ASP A 86 23.60 44.17 9.82
CA ASP A 86 23.46 43.86 11.26
C ASP A 86 22.36 44.67 11.97
N ASN A 87 22.37 45.99 11.83
CA ASN A 87 21.41 46.83 12.56
C ASN A 87 20.05 46.85 11.86
N VAL A 88 20.01 46.84 10.52
CA VAL A 88 18.78 46.87 9.73
C VAL A 88 17.91 45.64 10.01
N LEU A 89 18.52 44.45 10.06
CA LEU A 89 17.81 43.20 10.33
C LEU A 89 17.23 43.15 11.75
N THR A 90 17.96 43.71 12.73
CA THR A 90 17.54 43.73 14.14
C THR A 90 16.37 44.69 14.39
N GLN A 91 16.39 45.88 13.77
CA GLN A 91 15.44 46.96 14.08
C GLN A 91 14.08 46.78 13.40
N TYR A 92 14.07 46.35 12.14
CA TYR A 92 12.84 46.30 11.33
C TYR A 92 12.09 44.96 11.41
N ARG A 93 12.59 43.99 12.21
CA ARG A 93 12.00 42.65 12.41
C ARG A 93 11.46 42.03 11.11
N LEU A 94 12.32 41.96 10.11
CA LEU A 94 11.97 41.46 8.79
C LEU A 94 11.71 39.94 8.81
N ASP A 95 10.79 39.49 7.96
CA ASP A 95 10.54 38.06 7.71
C ASP A 95 11.83 37.39 7.23
N TRP A 96 12.04 36.10 7.57
CA TRP A 96 13.27 35.40 7.21
C TRP A 96 13.54 35.42 5.70
N ARG A 97 12.50 35.40 4.87
CA ARG A 97 12.58 35.49 3.40
C ARG A 97 13.11 36.83 2.93
N ARG A 98 12.66 37.92 3.57
CA ARG A 98 13.14 39.27 3.28
C ARG A 98 14.57 39.45 3.78
N CYS A 99 14.90 38.91 4.95
CA CYS A 99 16.26 38.89 5.45
C CYS A 99 17.20 38.17 4.48
N LEU A 100 16.84 36.96 4.04
CA LEU A 100 17.62 36.20 3.06
C LEU A 100 17.76 36.97 1.74
N ALA A 101 16.68 37.58 1.26
CA ALA A 101 16.71 38.40 0.05
C ALA A 101 17.63 39.63 0.20
N CYS A 102 17.63 40.30 1.36
CA CYS A 102 18.55 41.40 1.65
C CYS A 102 20.02 40.93 1.64
N VAL A 103 20.32 39.76 2.22
CA VAL A 103 21.66 39.16 2.17
C VAL A 103 22.05 38.90 0.70
N MET A 104 21.15 38.30 -0.08
CA MET A 104 21.39 37.99 -1.48
C MET A 104 21.60 39.25 -2.34
N TRP A 105 20.80 40.31 -2.15
CA TRP A 105 20.83 41.50 -3.00
C TRP A 105 21.87 42.54 -2.60
N TYR A 106 22.17 42.66 -1.30
CA TYR A 106 22.97 43.77 -0.77
C TYR A 106 24.27 43.32 -0.11
N GLU A 107 24.32 42.15 0.54
CA GLU A 107 25.55 41.64 1.15
C GLU A 107 26.43 40.89 0.14
N GLN A 108 25.83 40.16 -0.80
CA GLN A 108 26.57 39.32 -1.73
C GLN A 108 26.85 40.01 -3.06
N SER A 109 27.94 39.60 -3.70
CA SER A 109 28.25 39.98 -5.08
C SER A 109 27.47 39.09 -6.06
N VAL A 110 27.22 39.59 -7.28
CA VAL A 110 26.59 38.82 -8.37
C VAL A 110 27.40 37.55 -8.74
N VAL A 111 28.68 37.51 -8.37
CA VAL A 111 29.61 36.41 -8.68
C VAL A 111 29.63 35.34 -7.58
N ASP A 112 29.10 35.65 -6.39
CA ASP A 112 29.17 34.73 -5.25
C ASP A 112 28.15 33.60 -5.41
N PRO A 113 28.51 32.35 -5.04
CA PRO A 113 27.61 31.22 -5.20
C PRO A 113 26.61 31.18 -4.02
N VAL A 114 25.40 30.65 -4.27
CA VAL A 114 24.23 30.76 -3.37
C VAL A 114 24.49 30.16 -1.98
N GLU A 115 25.39 29.19 -1.88
CA GLU A 115 25.78 28.56 -0.61
C GLU A 115 26.39 29.57 0.36
N THR A 116 27.13 30.56 -0.17
CA THR A 116 27.68 31.65 0.66
C THR A 116 26.56 32.53 1.23
N THR A 117 25.47 32.77 0.49
CA THR A 117 24.30 33.49 0.97
C THR A 117 23.67 32.76 2.15
N ILE A 118 23.52 31.45 2.02
CA ILE A 118 22.91 30.59 3.04
C ILE A 118 23.77 30.57 4.30
N HIS A 119 25.10 30.43 4.17
CA HIS A 119 26.02 30.49 5.29
C HIS A 119 25.99 31.84 6.01
N SER A 120 26.00 32.95 5.28
CA SER A 120 25.85 34.29 5.86
C SER A 120 24.54 34.41 6.63
N PHE A 121 23.42 34.00 6.03
CA PHE A 121 22.12 33.99 6.69
C PHE A 121 22.09 33.15 7.99
N LEU A 122 22.63 31.93 7.95
CA LEU A 122 22.76 31.07 9.12
C LEU A 122 23.65 31.69 10.21
N ASN A 123 24.68 32.47 9.84
CA ASN A 123 25.49 33.22 10.79
C ASN A 123 24.68 34.33 11.47
N PHE A 124 23.86 35.07 10.73
CA PHE A 124 22.97 36.07 11.33
C PHE A 124 21.90 35.45 12.24
N GLN A 125 21.39 34.28 11.88
CA GLN A 125 20.45 33.54 12.73
C GLN A 125 21.12 33.09 14.03
N ARG A 126 22.36 32.57 13.97
CA ARG A 126 23.14 32.19 15.17
C ARG A 126 23.44 33.38 16.08
N ARG A 127 23.63 34.56 15.52
CA ARG A 127 23.83 35.82 16.27
C ARG A 127 22.53 36.39 16.84
N GLY A 128 21.37 35.82 16.50
CA GLY A 128 20.05 36.32 16.91
C GLY A 128 19.62 37.61 16.21
N VAL A 129 20.29 37.96 15.10
CA VAL A 129 20.06 39.19 14.32
C VAL A 129 18.97 38.96 13.27
N ALA A 130 18.90 37.75 12.70
CA ALA A 130 17.88 37.37 11.73
C ALA A 130 16.73 36.60 12.41
N SER A 131 15.51 36.80 11.92
CA SER A 131 14.33 36.03 12.33
C SER A 131 14.53 34.53 12.01
N ALA A 132 13.98 33.67 12.85
CA ALA A 132 13.98 32.23 12.60
C ALA A 132 13.20 31.91 11.32
N SER A 133 13.62 30.85 10.60
CA SER A 133 12.93 30.35 9.41
C SER A 133 11.60 29.69 9.78
N VAL A 134 10.58 30.51 9.97
CA VAL A 134 9.23 30.09 10.35
C VAL A 134 8.40 29.84 9.08
N PRO A 135 7.59 28.77 9.02
CA PRO A 135 6.73 28.52 7.87
C PRO A 135 5.61 29.54 7.72
N MET A 136 5.19 29.79 6.47
CA MET A 136 4.20 30.81 6.11
C MET A 136 2.91 30.73 6.96
N TYR A 137 2.41 29.52 7.25
CA TYR A 137 1.18 29.36 8.04
C TYR A 137 1.35 29.82 9.50
N LYS A 138 2.56 29.82 10.07
CA LYS A 138 2.84 30.38 11.40
C LYS A 138 3.10 31.87 11.37
N GLU A 139 3.59 32.38 10.25
CA GLU A 139 3.77 33.83 10.05
C GLU A 139 2.42 34.55 9.97
N PHE A 140 1.44 33.96 9.29
CA PHE A 140 0.11 34.56 9.09
C PHE A 140 -1.00 33.95 9.96
N GLY A 141 -0.77 32.79 10.58
CA GLY A 141 -1.76 32.08 11.40
C GLY A 141 -1.73 32.43 12.89
N ASN A 142 -2.73 31.95 13.62
CA ASN A 142 -2.82 32.14 15.07
C ASN A 142 -1.63 31.47 15.78
N LYS A 143 -0.95 32.23 16.66
CA LYS A 143 0.26 31.85 17.43
C LYS A 143 0.09 30.66 18.40
N SER A 144 -0.96 29.84 18.28
CA SER A 144 -1.22 28.72 19.20
C SER A 144 -0.38 27.47 18.92
N CYS A 145 0.23 27.36 17.74
CA CYS A 145 1.08 26.22 17.41
C CYS A 145 2.48 26.36 18.02
N LYS A 146 2.65 25.82 19.23
CA LYS A 146 3.91 25.79 20.02
C LYS A 146 5.03 24.92 19.44
N MET A 147 4.82 24.24 18.31
CA MET A 147 5.87 23.43 17.69
C MET A 147 6.93 24.34 17.08
N GLU A 148 8.18 24.16 17.45
CA GLU A 148 9.32 24.69 16.71
C GLU A 148 9.36 23.95 15.37
N ALA A 149 8.96 24.62 14.28
CA ALA A 149 9.09 24.03 12.96
C ALA A 149 9.84 25.00 12.08
N THR A 150 10.85 24.46 11.40
CA THR A 150 11.57 25.17 10.36
C THR A 150 10.78 25.10 9.06
N ASP A 151 10.81 26.18 8.28
CA ASP A 151 10.15 26.20 6.97
C ASP A 151 10.82 25.17 6.04
N THR A 152 10.00 24.27 5.46
CA THR A 152 10.45 23.30 4.45
C THR A 152 11.19 23.96 3.29
N ALA A 153 10.77 25.15 2.86
CA ALA A 153 11.42 25.87 1.77
C ALA A 153 12.87 26.26 2.11
N PHE A 154 13.13 26.63 3.37
CA PHE A 154 14.47 26.94 3.83
C PHE A 154 15.34 25.69 3.96
N GLU A 155 14.77 24.59 4.45
CA GLU A 155 15.50 23.30 4.53
C GLU A 155 15.83 22.75 3.12
N LEU A 156 14.98 23.00 2.12
CA LEU A 156 15.29 22.71 0.72
C LEU A 156 16.42 23.58 0.18
N LEU A 157 16.48 24.87 0.53
CA LEU A 157 17.61 25.73 0.16
C LEU A 157 18.91 25.23 0.78
N LYS A 158 18.87 24.74 2.03
CA LYS A 158 20.02 24.12 2.69
C LYS A 158 20.50 22.86 1.95
N TYR A 159 19.66 22.19 1.18
CA TYR A 159 20.08 21.08 0.33
C TYR A 159 21.09 21.51 -0.75
N LEU A 160 21.02 22.75 -1.22
CA LEU A 160 21.99 23.31 -2.16
C LEU A 160 23.36 23.55 -1.49
N ASP A 161 23.40 23.67 -0.16
CA ASP A 161 24.65 23.80 0.59
C ASP A 161 25.33 22.43 0.78
N THR A 162 26.38 22.20 0.01
CA THR A 162 27.19 20.97 0.03
C THR A 162 27.88 20.68 1.37
N LYS A 163 28.02 21.66 2.27
CA LYS A 163 28.81 21.52 3.51
C LYS A 163 27.99 21.16 4.74
N ASN A 164 26.74 21.61 4.81
CA ASN A 164 25.81 21.28 5.88
C ASN A 164 24.63 20.51 5.30
N GLY A 165 24.86 19.27 4.89
CA GLY A 165 23.78 18.41 4.39
C GLY A 165 22.56 18.50 5.34
N PRO A 166 21.38 18.85 4.84
CA PRO A 166 20.21 19.01 5.68
C PRO A 166 19.81 17.67 6.30
N GLU A 167 19.25 17.73 7.50
CA GLU A 167 18.59 16.57 8.09
C GLU A 167 17.32 16.31 7.29
N LEU A 168 17.29 15.23 6.50
CA LEU A 168 16.12 14.87 5.68
C LEU A 168 14.84 14.81 6.52
N LYS A 169 14.95 14.38 7.79
CA LYS A 169 13.87 14.38 8.78
C LYS A 169 13.18 15.74 8.94
N ARG A 170 13.91 16.85 8.84
CA ARG A 170 13.35 18.21 8.97
C ARG A 170 12.61 18.63 7.71
N ILE A 171 13.16 18.32 6.52
CA ILE A 171 12.49 18.55 5.23
C ILE A 171 11.17 17.78 5.18
N LEU A 172 11.18 16.52 5.64
CA LEU A 172 10.03 15.63 5.60
C LEU A 172 9.03 15.87 6.73
N SER A 173 9.29 16.82 7.64
CA SER A 173 8.36 17.14 8.71
C SER A 173 7.13 17.88 8.18
N THR A 174 5.93 17.38 8.49
CA THR A 174 4.65 18.00 8.07
C THR A 174 4.44 19.38 8.68
N SER A 175 5.04 19.61 9.85
CA SER A 175 5.05 20.88 10.55
C SER A 175 5.79 21.99 9.81
N GLY A 176 6.61 21.68 8.80
CA GLY A 176 7.36 22.69 8.06
C GLY A 176 6.56 23.42 6.97
N TYR A 177 5.33 22.99 6.63
CA TYR A 177 4.58 23.60 5.53
C TYR A 177 3.08 23.81 5.81
N THR A 178 2.45 22.91 6.57
CA THR A 178 1.02 22.98 6.89
C THR A 178 0.81 23.00 8.41
N SER A 179 -0.30 23.60 8.86
CA SER A 179 -0.72 23.58 10.27
C SER A 179 -1.14 22.18 10.73
N ASP A 180 -1.62 21.38 9.80
CA ASP A 180 -2.16 20.05 10.02
C ASP A 180 -1.03 19.02 9.99
N ILE A 181 -0.84 18.36 11.13
CA ILE A 181 0.24 17.40 11.34
C ILE A 181 0.05 16.14 10.47
N LEU A 182 -1.19 15.89 10.03
CA LEU A 182 -1.59 14.72 9.24
C LEU A 182 -1.53 14.96 7.73
N ASP A 183 -1.18 16.16 7.27
CA ASP A 183 -1.00 16.42 5.85
C ASP A 183 0.40 15.94 5.43
N TYR A 184 0.46 14.84 4.70
CA TYR A 184 1.68 14.26 4.13
C TYR A 184 1.77 14.49 2.62
N SER A 185 0.83 15.22 2.02
CA SER A 185 0.72 15.39 0.57
C SER A 185 1.98 16.01 -0.06
N LEU A 186 2.42 17.16 0.45
CA LEU A 186 3.62 17.83 -0.06
C LEU A 186 4.88 17.02 0.25
N SER A 187 4.99 16.46 1.47
CA SER A 187 6.13 15.65 1.89
C SER A 187 6.34 14.46 0.96
N TRP A 188 5.27 13.77 0.56
CA TRP A 188 5.35 12.64 -0.37
C TRP A 188 5.82 13.09 -1.76
N HIS A 189 5.21 14.15 -2.31
CA HIS A 189 5.61 14.68 -3.62
C HIS A 189 7.06 15.16 -3.64
N LEU A 190 7.55 15.80 -2.57
CA LEU A 190 8.94 16.22 -2.46
C LEU A 190 9.89 15.02 -2.50
N VAL A 191 9.60 13.95 -1.75
CA VAL A 191 10.39 12.70 -1.81
C VAL A 191 10.39 12.16 -3.23
N SER A 192 9.24 12.01 -3.86
CA SER A 192 9.15 11.42 -5.21
C SER A 192 9.90 12.24 -6.26
N VAL A 193 9.86 13.58 -6.19
CA VAL A 193 10.61 14.45 -7.12
C VAL A 193 12.11 14.38 -6.84
N LEU A 194 12.53 14.40 -5.58
CA LEU A 194 13.95 14.33 -5.21
C LEU A 194 14.56 12.96 -5.53
N GLU A 195 13.81 11.87 -5.35
CA GLU A 195 14.17 10.53 -5.82
C GLU A 195 14.26 10.49 -7.35
N GLY A 196 13.29 11.09 -8.06
CA GLY A 196 13.30 11.16 -9.53
C GLY A 196 14.46 11.96 -10.11
N LEU A 197 14.97 12.96 -9.38
CA LEU A 197 16.14 13.74 -9.77
C LEU A 197 17.47 13.03 -9.44
N GLY A 198 17.44 11.86 -8.78
CA GLY A 198 18.64 11.15 -8.30
C GLY A 198 19.38 11.89 -7.18
N VAL A 199 18.68 12.83 -6.54
CA VAL A 199 19.21 13.66 -5.46
C VAL A 199 19.15 12.89 -4.14
N LEU A 200 18.05 12.17 -3.93
CA LEU A 200 17.88 11.23 -2.82
C LEU A 200 17.89 9.80 -3.35
N ASP A 201 18.84 9.02 -2.85
CA ASP A 201 18.88 7.58 -3.07
C ASP A 201 18.53 6.87 -1.77
N TYR A 202 17.39 6.16 -1.74
CA TYR A 202 16.94 5.43 -0.55
C TYR A 202 18.00 4.45 -0.02
N ASP A 203 18.71 3.77 -0.94
CA ASP A 203 19.73 2.77 -0.61
C ASP A 203 21.00 3.36 0.02
N THR A 204 21.34 4.60 -0.31
CA THR A 204 22.54 5.28 0.20
C THR A 204 22.24 6.17 1.40
N ALA A 205 20.96 6.47 1.64
CA ALA A 205 20.48 7.22 2.78
C ALA A 205 20.73 6.47 4.11
N GLY A 206 21.04 7.22 5.17
CA GLY A 206 21.18 6.66 6.52
C GLY A 206 19.88 6.04 7.04
N ALA A 207 19.98 5.16 8.04
CA ALA A 207 18.83 4.43 8.58
C ALA A 207 17.67 5.33 9.04
N GLU A 208 17.97 6.46 9.69
CA GLU A 208 16.95 7.42 10.15
C GLU A 208 16.22 8.11 8.99
N ALA A 209 16.94 8.38 7.89
CA ALA A 209 16.39 8.98 6.69
C ALA A 209 15.48 7.98 5.96
N GLN A 210 15.89 6.72 5.88
CA GLN A 210 15.06 5.62 5.35
C GLN A 210 13.75 5.49 6.13
N GLU A 211 13.82 5.44 7.46
CA GLU A 211 12.63 5.35 8.32
C GLU A 211 11.70 6.57 8.15
N SER A 212 12.27 7.77 8.02
CA SER A 212 11.50 9.00 7.78
C SER A 212 10.79 8.99 6.42
N ILE A 213 11.46 8.50 5.37
CA ILE A 213 10.86 8.33 4.04
C ILE A 213 9.69 7.35 4.13
N LEU A 214 9.90 6.17 4.72
CA LEU A 214 8.83 5.17 4.88
C LEU A 214 7.65 5.72 5.68
N HIS A 215 7.92 6.50 6.73
CA HIS A 215 6.88 7.15 7.52
C HIS A 215 6.02 8.11 6.67
N VAL A 216 6.61 8.87 5.74
CA VAL A 216 5.87 9.72 4.82
C VAL A 216 4.99 8.89 3.87
N TYR A 217 5.51 7.80 3.31
CA TYR A 217 4.72 6.90 2.45
C TYR A 217 3.50 6.35 3.22
N PHE A 218 3.70 5.82 4.43
CA PHE A 218 2.60 5.31 5.26
C PHE A 218 1.62 6.41 5.69
N GLY A 219 2.13 7.57 6.07
CA GLY A 219 1.31 8.73 6.45
C GLY A 219 0.41 9.19 5.30
N TYR A 220 0.95 9.25 4.08
CA TYR A 220 0.19 9.66 2.91
C TYR A 220 -0.83 8.60 2.47
N MET A 221 -0.48 7.31 2.52
CA MET A 221 -1.43 6.22 2.27
C MET A 221 -2.62 6.29 3.24
N LEU A 222 -2.35 6.46 4.54
CA LEU A 222 -3.40 6.59 5.55
C LEU A 222 -4.24 7.86 5.35
N GLN A 223 -3.62 8.98 4.95
CA GLN A 223 -4.33 10.21 4.61
C GLN A 223 -5.32 9.96 3.46
N LEU A 224 -4.89 9.30 2.38
CA LEU A 224 -5.76 8.97 1.25
C LEU A 224 -6.91 8.03 1.65
N GLU A 225 -6.63 7.00 2.46
CA GLU A 225 -7.66 6.11 3.00
C GLU A 225 -8.68 6.89 3.85
N SER A 226 -8.22 7.80 4.71
CA SER A 226 -9.08 8.61 5.58
C SER A 226 -9.98 9.58 4.80
N LEU A 227 -9.52 10.06 3.64
CA LEU A 227 -10.28 10.91 2.74
C LEU A 227 -11.30 10.13 1.89
N GLY A 228 -11.29 8.79 1.97
CA GLY A 228 -12.13 7.93 1.14
C GLY A 228 -11.71 7.95 -0.33
N ALA A 229 -10.45 8.24 -0.63
CA ALA A 229 -9.91 8.15 -1.98
C ALA A 229 -10.03 6.69 -2.49
N GLY A 230 -10.22 6.54 -3.80
CA GLY A 230 -10.31 5.22 -4.41
C GLY A 230 -9.06 4.38 -4.16
N PRO A 231 -9.19 3.03 -4.11
CA PRO A 231 -8.05 2.13 -3.85
C PRO A 231 -6.93 2.28 -4.89
N GLU A 232 -7.26 2.73 -6.09
CA GLU A 232 -6.32 3.01 -7.18
C GLU A 232 -5.20 3.97 -6.77
N LEU A 233 -5.53 5.06 -6.07
CA LEU A 233 -4.54 6.06 -5.66
C LEU A 233 -3.67 5.57 -4.50
N VAL A 234 -4.27 4.85 -3.55
CA VAL A 234 -3.54 4.27 -2.42
C VAL A 234 -2.55 3.21 -2.92
N LEU A 235 -2.98 2.35 -3.85
CA LEU A 235 -2.13 1.35 -4.49
C LEU A 235 -1.02 1.99 -5.32
N TYR A 236 -1.32 3.08 -6.02
CA TYR A 236 -0.30 3.84 -6.74
C TYR A 236 0.83 4.30 -5.81
N VAL A 237 0.48 4.92 -4.67
CA VAL A 237 1.46 5.34 -3.66
C VAL A 237 2.25 4.15 -3.09
N ALA A 238 1.56 3.05 -2.78
CA ALA A 238 2.18 1.83 -2.25
C ALA A 238 3.19 1.22 -3.24
N MET A 239 2.88 1.23 -4.55
CA MET A 239 3.78 0.70 -5.59
C MET A 239 5.06 1.53 -5.75
N HIS A 240 4.99 2.84 -5.46
CA HIS A 240 6.15 3.73 -5.47
C HIS A 240 7.04 3.62 -4.21
N MET A 241 6.63 2.86 -3.20
CA MET A 241 7.40 2.68 -1.97
C MET A 241 8.77 2.02 -2.23
N PRO A 242 9.90 2.56 -1.76
CA PRO A 242 11.22 2.00 -2.05
C PRO A 242 11.42 0.59 -1.47
N THR A 243 12.21 -0.24 -2.16
CA THR A 243 12.53 -1.60 -1.70
C THR A 243 13.57 -1.54 -0.60
N SER A 244 13.14 -1.77 0.64
CA SER A 244 14.05 -1.74 1.78
C SER A 244 14.79 -3.07 1.93
N ARG A 245 16.13 -3.06 1.96
CA ARG A 245 16.93 -4.27 2.23
C ARG A 245 16.63 -4.88 3.60
N ARG A 246 16.20 -4.04 4.56
CA ARG A 246 15.82 -4.46 5.91
C ARG A 246 14.50 -5.24 5.92
N HIS A 247 13.60 -4.91 4.99
CA HIS A 247 12.27 -5.51 4.85
C HIS A 247 11.98 -5.82 3.38
N PRO A 248 12.54 -6.93 2.84
CA PRO A 248 12.54 -7.23 1.40
C PRO A 248 11.15 -7.41 0.78
N PHE A 249 10.12 -7.67 1.59
CA PHE A 249 8.74 -7.89 1.14
C PHE A 249 7.78 -6.77 1.55
N LEU A 250 8.26 -5.65 2.09
CA LEU A 250 7.39 -4.62 2.66
C LEU A 250 6.41 -4.04 1.63
N ARG A 251 6.85 -3.81 0.40
CA ARG A 251 6.00 -3.33 -0.69
C ARG A 251 4.93 -4.37 -1.04
N GLU A 252 5.31 -5.63 -1.16
CA GLU A 252 4.38 -6.72 -1.46
C GLU A 252 3.34 -6.88 -0.35
N THR A 253 3.76 -6.91 0.92
CA THR A 253 2.85 -7.06 2.05
C THR A 253 1.88 -5.89 2.14
N THR A 254 2.35 -4.66 1.95
CA THR A 254 1.49 -3.47 2.03
C THR A 254 0.49 -3.42 0.88
N VAL A 255 0.91 -3.73 -0.35
CA VAL A 255 0.01 -3.81 -1.50
C VAL A 255 -1.06 -4.89 -1.30
N CYS A 256 -0.66 -6.09 -0.86
CA CYS A 256 -1.59 -7.17 -0.55
C CYS A 256 -2.56 -6.80 0.57
N ASP A 257 -2.09 -6.13 1.62
CA ASP A 257 -2.94 -5.68 2.73
C ASP A 257 -3.96 -4.62 2.28
N ILE A 258 -3.56 -3.66 1.45
CA ILE A 258 -4.45 -2.63 0.90
C ILE A 258 -5.50 -3.28 -0.01
N LEU A 259 -5.06 -4.20 -0.88
CA LEU A 259 -5.97 -4.96 -1.74
C LEU A 259 -6.98 -5.75 -0.90
N ALA A 260 -6.53 -6.47 0.13
CA ALA A 260 -7.34 -7.29 1.04
C ALA A 260 -8.33 -6.47 1.87
N LYS A 261 -8.00 -5.24 2.26
CA LYS A 261 -8.92 -4.33 2.96
C LYS A 261 -9.98 -3.74 2.02
N THR A 262 -9.63 -3.46 0.77
CA THR A 262 -10.48 -2.74 -0.18
C THR A 262 -11.27 -3.65 -1.11
N VAL A 263 -11.21 -4.98 -0.91
CA VAL A 263 -11.80 -6.02 -1.78
C VAL A 263 -13.27 -5.75 -2.11
N SER A 264 -14.06 -5.29 -1.13
CA SER A 264 -15.48 -4.97 -1.31
C SER A 264 -15.75 -3.93 -2.39
N LEU A 265 -14.79 -3.05 -2.68
CA LEU A 265 -14.93 -1.95 -3.64
C LEU A 265 -14.59 -2.36 -5.08
N TRP A 266 -13.84 -3.44 -5.30
CA TRP A 266 -13.31 -3.77 -6.63
C TRP A 266 -13.60 -5.18 -7.13
N VAL A 267 -14.05 -6.14 -6.30
CA VAL A 267 -14.30 -7.54 -6.76
C VAL A 267 -15.26 -7.65 -7.93
N ASN A 268 -16.29 -6.80 -7.96
CA ASN A 268 -17.33 -6.82 -8.99
C ASN A 268 -17.06 -5.81 -10.12
N ASP A 269 -15.99 -5.02 -10.01
CA ASP A 269 -15.66 -3.95 -10.94
C ASP A 269 -14.51 -4.39 -11.85
N GLY A 270 -14.86 -4.85 -13.04
CA GLY A 270 -13.89 -5.33 -14.04
C GLY A 270 -12.97 -4.22 -14.55
N ASP A 271 -13.40 -2.97 -14.54
CA ASP A 271 -12.58 -1.84 -15.03
C ASP A 271 -11.49 -1.49 -14.03
N ARG A 272 -11.80 -1.54 -12.73
CA ARG A 272 -10.79 -1.41 -11.65
C ARG A 272 -9.77 -2.53 -11.68
N MET A 273 -10.22 -3.76 -11.90
CA MET A 273 -9.30 -4.89 -12.05
C MET A 273 -8.33 -4.68 -13.22
N ARG A 274 -8.83 -4.22 -14.38
CA ARG A 274 -7.98 -3.88 -15.53
C ARG A 274 -7.01 -2.75 -15.21
N PHE A 275 -7.44 -1.73 -14.47
CA PHE A 275 -6.55 -0.66 -14.02
C PHE A 275 -5.38 -1.21 -13.19
N PHE A 276 -5.65 -2.11 -12.24
CA PHE A 276 -4.62 -2.72 -11.40
C PHE A 276 -3.61 -3.55 -12.21
N THR A 277 -4.09 -4.30 -13.20
CA THR A 277 -3.24 -5.22 -13.97
C THR A 277 -2.52 -4.53 -15.13
N GLU A 278 -3.18 -3.62 -15.84
CA GLU A 278 -2.66 -2.99 -17.06
C GLU A 278 -1.90 -1.69 -16.79
N LYS A 279 -2.33 -0.88 -15.81
CA LYS A 279 -1.69 0.40 -15.52
C LYS A 279 -0.71 0.31 -14.36
N LEU A 280 -1.10 -0.32 -13.26
CA LEU A 280 -0.22 -0.48 -12.09
C LEU A 280 0.71 -1.70 -12.18
N ASN A 281 0.49 -2.59 -13.16
CA ASN A 281 1.25 -3.83 -13.35
C ASN A 281 1.31 -4.71 -12.09
N ILE A 282 0.23 -4.75 -11.32
CA ILE A 282 0.14 -5.60 -10.12
C ILE A 282 0.03 -7.06 -10.57
N PRO A 283 0.82 -7.98 -9.98
CA PRO A 283 0.72 -9.40 -10.27
C PRO A 283 -0.69 -9.94 -10.07
N LEU A 284 -1.20 -10.66 -11.09
CA LEU A 284 -2.52 -11.32 -11.04
C LEU A 284 -2.64 -12.25 -9.82
N LYS A 285 -1.54 -12.87 -9.40
CA LYS A 285 -1.50 -13.76 -8.23
C LYS A 285 -1.98 -13.07 -6.96
N TRP A 286 -1.57 -11.83 -6.73
CA TRP A 286 -1.95 -11.06 -5.54
C TRP A 286 -3.42 -10.66 -5.57
N VAL A 287 -3.89 -10.21 -6.73
CA VAL A 287 -5.30 -9.80 -6.93
C VAL A 287 -6.24 -11.00 -6.73
N HIS A 288 -5.95 -12.12 -7.38
CA HIS A 288 -6.75 -13.33 -7.26
C HIS A 288 -6.65 -13.95 -5.85
N GLY A 289 -5.48 -13.86 -5.19
CA GLY A 289 -5.31 -14.29 -3.81
C GLY A 289 -6.23 -13.52 -2.85
N CYS A 290 -6.31 -12.19 -2.98
CA CYS A 290 -7.22 -11.37 -2.17
C CYS A 290 -8.69 -11.69 -2.46
N ARG A 291 -9.04 -11.91 -3.74
CA ARG A 291 -10.39 -12.32 -4.15
C ARG A 291 -10.80 -13.66 -3.54
N ALA A 292 -9.87 -14.61 -3.44
CA ALA A 292 -10.13 -15.89 -2.81
C ALA A 292 -10.45 -15.75 -1.32
N ILE A 293 -9.71 -14.91 -0.59
CA ILE A 293 -9.95 -14.62 0.84
C ILE A 293 -11.35 -14.01 1.05
N TRP A 294 -11.79 -13.14 0.15
CA TRP A 294 -13.13 -12.56 0.21
C TRP A 294 -14.26 -13.58 -0.02
N HIS A 295 -14.11 -14.46 -1.00
CA HIS A 295 -15.09 -15.52 -1.25
C HIS A 295 -15.15 -16.53 -0.10
N LYS A 296 -14.00 -16.82 0.51
CA LYS A 296 -13.92 -17.61 1.74
C LYS A 296 -14.73 -16.98 2.87
N TYR A 297 -14.64 -15.65 3.05
CA TYR A 297 -15.44 -14.92 4.04
C TYR A 297 -16.95 -14.97 3.75
N ARG A 298 -17.34 -14.99 2.47
CA ARG A 298 -18.76 -15.10 2.06
C ARG A 298 -19.30 -16.53 2.00
N HIS A 299 -18.47 -17.53 2.28
CA HIS A 299 -18.78 -18.97 2.13
C HIS A 299 -19.17 -19.36 0.69
N GLU A 300 -18.65 -18.65 -0.31
CA GLU A 300 -18.86 -18.92 -1.73
C GLU A 300 -17.73 -19.81 -2.26
N HIS A 301 -17.87 -21.13 -2.08
CA HIS A 301 -16.77 -22.08 -2.33
C HIS A 301 -16.40 -22.29 -3.81
N GLU A 302 -17.35 -22.12 -4.74
CA GLU A 302 -17.07 -22.26 -6.18
C GLU A 302 -16.14 -21.15 -6.70
N PRO A 303 -16.44 -19.85 -6.52
CA PRO A 303 -15.55 -18.78 -6.96
C PRO A 303 -14.29 -18.66 -6.07
N GLU A 304 -14.33 -19.13 -4.82
CA GLU A 304 -13.14 -19.30 -3.97
C GLU A 304 -12.12 -20.24 -4.61
N PHE A 305 -12.55 -21.41 -5.08
CA PHE A 305 -11.69 -22.38 -5.76
C PHE A 305 -11.07 -21.80 -7.05
N GLU A 306 -11.89 -21.17 -7.89
CA GLU A 306 -11.41 -20.56 -9.14
C GLU A 306 -10.40 -19.44 -8.89
N ALA A 307 -10.63 -18.62 -7.85
CA ALA A 307 -9.72 -17.56 -7.46
C ALA A 307 -8.39 -18.11 -6.92
N TYR A 308 -8.39 -19.17 -6.09
CA TYR A 308 -7.15 -19.81 -5.63
C TYR A 308 -6.37 -20.47 -6.77
N MET A 309 -7.06 -21.08 -7.74
CA MET A 309 -6.43 -21.63 -8.94
C MET A 309 -5.76 -20.53 -9.78
N ALA A 310 -6.42 -19.39 -9.97
CA ALA A 310 -5.86 -18.22 -10.66
C ALA A 310 -4.71 -17.54 -9.89
N ALA A 311 -4.70 -17.68 -8.55
CA ALA A 311 -3.63 -17.19 -7.69
C ALA A 311 -2.39 -18.10 -7.63
N GLU A 312 -2.45 -19.28 -8.27
CA GLU A 312 -1.45 -20.37 -8.15
C GLU A 312 -1.29 -20.93 -6.72
N ALA A 313 -2.28 -20.69 -5.85
CA ALA A 313 -2.35 -21.21 -4.49
C ALA A 313 -3.03 -22.60 -4.48
N TYR A 314 -2.35 -23.59 -5.08
CA TYR A 314 -2.93 -24.90 -5.34
C TYR A 314 -3.23 -25.71 -4.07
N ALA A 315 -2.45 -25.51 -3.00
CA ALA A 315 -2.64 -26.23 -1.74
C ALA A 315 -3.96 -25.80 -1.07
N GLU A 316 -4.22 -24.50 -1.04
CA GLU A 316 -5.43 -23.88 -0.52
C GLU A 316 -6.64 -24.20 -1.40
N ALA A 317 -6.48 -24.15 -2.72
CA ALA A 317 -7.52 -24.60 -3.67
C ALA A 317 -7.92 -26.07 -3.41
N PHE A 318 -6.94 -26.94 -3.17
CA PHE A 318 -7.20 -28.35 -2.88
C PHE A 318 -7.93 -28.56 -1.53
N GLU A 319 -7.62 -27.77 -0.51
CA GLU A 319 -8.35 -27.82 0.77
C GLU A 319 -9.82 -27.46 0.59
N VAL A 320 -10.13 -26.37 -0.13
CA VAL A 320 -11.51 -25.97 -0.46
C VAL A 320 -12.22 -27.06 -1.27
N PHE A 321 -11.52 -27.63 -2.26
CA PHE A 321 -12.03 -28.73 -3.06
C PHE A 321 -12.35 -29.96 -2.21
N SER A 322 -11.42 -30.42 -1.38
CA SER A 322 -11.57 -31.65 -0.60
C SER A 322 -12.64 -31.55 0.48
N GLN A 323 -12.79 -30.37 1.11
CA GLN A 323 -13.72 -30.15 2.22
C GLN A 323 -15.15 -29.83 1.76
N HIS A 324 -15.30 -29.05 0.68
CA HIS A 324 -16.59 -28.47 0.30
C HIS A 324 -17.01 -28.88 -1.12
N LEU A 325 -16.18 -28.59 -2.11
CA LEU A 325 -16.57 -28.69 -3.53
C LEU A 325 -16.71 -30.13 -4.02
N GLY A 326 -15.73 -30.98 -3.76
CA GLY A 326 -15.74 -32.40 -4.13
C GLY A 326 -16.97 -33.12 -3.58
N PRO A 327 -17.25 -33.02 -2.27
CA PRO A 327 -18.49 -33.50 -1.65
C PRO A 327 -19.78 -33.01 -2.31
N GLN A 328 -19.91 -31.70 -2.54
CA GLN A 328 -21.12 -31.10 -3.08
C GLN A 328 -21.34 -31.46 -4.55
N LEU A 329 -20.28 -31.44 -5.36
CA LEU A 329 -20.33 -31.85 -6.77
C LEU A 329 -20.70 -33.33 -6.88
N PHE A 330 -20.10 -34.18 -6.03
CA PHE A 330 -20.45 -35.59 -5.97
C PHE A 330 -21.95 -35.80 -5.67
N LEU A 331 -22.47 -35.15 -4.63
CA LEU A 331 -23.88 -35.28 -4.26
C LEU A 331 -24.82 -34.71 -5.34
N ARG A 332 -24.47 -33.58 -5.96
CA ARG A 332 -25.25 -32.94 -7.02
C ARG A 332 -25.31 -33.80 -8.27
N GLU A 333 -24.15 -34.27 -8.75
CA GLU A 333 -24.06 -35.15 -9.92
C GLU A 333 -24.81 -36.47 -9.66
N CYS A 334 -24.72 -37.06 -8.47
CA CYS A 334 -25.48 -38.27 -8.11
C CYS A 334 -27.00 -38.06 -7.98
N ASN A 335 -27.47 -36.89 -7.54
CA ASN A 335 -28.92 -36.62 -7.40
C ASN A 335 -29.62 -36.44 -8.75
N HIS A 336 -28.95 -35.86 -9.74
CA HIS A 336 -29.49 -35.77 -11.10
C HIS A 336 -29.55 -37.15 -11.80
N ILE A 337 -28.75 -38.11 -11.35
CA ILE A 337 -28.60 -39.45 -11.95
C ILE A 337 -29.61 -40.47 -11.41
N CYS A 338 -30.16 -40.29 -10.20
CA CYS A 338 -31.22 -41.17 -9.71
C CYS A 338 -32.50 -41.17 -10.59
N ASN A 339 -32.65 -40.20 -11.50
CA ASN A 339 -33.81 -40.11 -12.39
C ASN A 339 -33.52 -40.50 -13.86
N ALA A 340 -32.27 -40.78 -14.24
CA ALA A 340 -31.94 -41.15 -15.62
C ALA A 340 -30.85 -42.23 -15.67
N PHE A 341 -31.26 -43.41 -16.13
CA PHE A 341 -30.44 -44.58 -16.43
C PHE A 341 -29.13 -44.20 -17.19
N VAL A 342 -27.99 -44.40 -16.51
CA VAL A 342 -26.55 -44.44 -16.93
C VAL A 342 -26.24 -44.00 -18.37
N PRO A 343 -25.43 -42.94 -18.60
CA PRO A 343 -23.98 -42.95 -18.33
C PRO A 343 -23.48 -41.70 -17.60
N PHE A 344 -22.64 -41.89 -16.58
CA PHE A 344 -22.12 -40.86 -15.67
C PHE A 344 -21.21 -39.83 -16.39
N PRO A 345 -21.65 -38.58 -16.64
CA PRO A 345 -20.77 -37.52 -17.06
C PRO A 345 -20.39 -36.72 -15.81
N CYS A 346 -19.39 -37.17 -15.06
CA CYS A 346 -18.82 -36.39 -13.96
C CYS A 346 -17.99 -35.21 -14.52
N GLY A 347 -18.57 -34.40 -15.41
CA GLY A 347 -17.83 -33.42 -16.21
C GLY A 347 -17.22 -32.32 -15.35
N GLY A 348 -17.95 -31.83 -14.35
CA GLY A 348 -17.50 -30.75 -13.46
C GLY A 348 -16.49 -31.23 -12.42
N LEU A 349 -16.69 -32.44 -11.87
CA LEU A 349 -15.70 -33.04 -10.98
C LEU A 349 -14.41 -33.39 -11.74
N LYS A 350 -14.55 -33.99 -12.93
CA LYS A 350 -13.41 -34.37 -13.78
C LYS A 350 -12.61 -33.15 -14.22
N SER A 351 -13.25 -32.07 -14.68
CA SER A 351 -12.51 -30.88 -15.11
C SER A 351 -11.72 -30.23 -13.97
N LYS A 352 -12.26 -30.21 -12.74
CA LYS A 352 -11.57 -29.65 -11.57
C LYS A 352 -10.47 -30.56 -11.05
N VAL A 353 -10.66 -31.87 -11.09
CA VAL A 353 -9.60 -32.85 -10.74
C VAL A 353 -8.49 -32.83 -11.78
N ASP A 354 -8.82 -32.81 -13.08
CA ASP A 354 -7.84 -32.71 -14.17
C ASP A 354 -7.01 -31.42 -14.06
N ALA A 355 -7.63 -30.29 -13.71
CA ALA A 355 -6.93 -29.03 -13.45
C ALA A 355 -5.97 -29.11 -12.25
N LEU A 356 -6.34 -29.82 -11.18
CA LEU A 356 -5.47 -30.04 -10.02
C LEU A 356 -4.37 -31.08 -10.30
N GLU A 357 -4.63 -32.07 -11.15
CA GLU A 357 -3.64 -33.07 -11.57
C GLU A 357 -2.53 -32.47 -12.44
N GLN A 358 -2.83 -31.49 -13.29
CA GLN A 358 -1.83 -30.75 -14.06
C GLN A 358 -0.78 -30.07 -13.16
N HIS A 359 -1.18 -29.69 -11.94
CA HIS A 359 -0.31 -29.02 -10.96
C HIS A 359 0.11 -29.92 -9.78
N ARG A 360 0.08 -31.25 -9.98
CA ARG A 360 0.40 -32.25 -8.93
C ARG A 360 1.75 -32.00 -8.24
N GLY A 361 2.73 -31.45 -8.94
CA GLY A 361 4.07 -31.15 -8.40
C GLY A 361 4.09 -30.07 -7.31
N ALA A 362 3.12 -29.16 -7.28
CA ALA A 362 3.04 -28.08 -6.29
C ALA A 362 2.31 -28.48 -4.99
N LEU A 363 1.72 -29.68 -4.96
CA LEU A 363 0.91 -30.15 -3.84
C LEU A 363 1.72 -30.95 -2.84
N LEU A 364 1.33 -30.87 -1.56
CA LEU A 364 1.92 -31.67 -0.51
C LEU A 364 1.69 -33.17 -0.76
N LYS A 365 2.61 -34.03 -0.32
CA LYS A 365 2.50 -35.50 -0.50
C LYS A 365 1.16 -36.09 -0.05
N ARG A 366 0.57 -35.53 1.02
CA ARG A 366 -0.78 -35.91 1.49
C ARG A 366 -1.86 -35.53 0.48
N GLN A 367 -1.84 -34.31 -0.03
CA GLN A 367 -2.77 -33.82 -1.04
C GLN A 367 -2.65 -34.58 -2.37
N GLN A 368 -1.42 -34.95 -2.78
CA GLN A 368 -1.18 -35.80 -3.95
C GLN A 368 -1.79 -37.20 -3.80
N GLN A 369 -1.71 -37.79 -2.60
CA GLN A 369 -2.36 -39.07 -2.31
C GLN A 369 -3.88 -38.94 -2.37
N GLU A 370 -4.43 -37.83 -1.92
CA GLU A 370 -5.87 -37.59 -1.96
C GLU A 370 -6.39 -37.33 -3.38
N LEU A 371 -5.67 -36.55 -4.19
CA LEU A 371 -5.98 -36.40 -5.62
C LEU A 371 -5.93 -37.73 -6.36
N SER A 372 -4.92 -38.56 -6.11
CA SER A 372 -4.85 -39.89 -6.72
C SER A 372 -6.03 -40.79 -6.36
N ARG A 373 -6.70 -40.53 -5.22
CA ARG A 373 -7.92 -41.23 -4.83
C ARG A 373 -9.13 -40.71 -5.61
N TYR A 374 -9.24 -39.39 -5.78
CA TYR A 374 -10.28 -38.79 -6.63
C TYR A 374 -10.15 -39.21 -8.09
N SER A 375 -8.94 -39.28 -8.64
CA SER A 375 -8.74 -39.76 -10.01
C SER A 375 -8.91 -41.26 -10.16
N PHE A 376 -8.48 -42.06 -9.18
CA PHE A 376 -8.83 -43.49 -9.14
C PHE A 376 -10.34 -43.71 -9.10
N PHE A 377 -11.07 -42.89 -8.33
CA PHE A 377 -12.53 -42.93 -8.29
C PHE A 377 -13.15 -42.59 -9.64
N ILE A 378 -12.70 -41.50 -10.29
CA ILE A 378 -13.18 -41.13 -11.64
C ILE A 378 -12.89 -42.25 -12.65
N GLN A 379 -11.72 -42.89 -12.57
CA GLN A 379 -11.37 -44.05 -13.41
C GLN A 379 -12.27 -45.26 -13.14
N LEU A 380 -12.60 -45.55 -11.87
CA LEU A 380 -13.48 -46.65 -11.49
C LEU A 380 -14.94 -46.42 -11.94
N VAL A 381 -15.41 -45.18 -11.88
CA VAL A 381 -16.73 -44.81 -12.42
C VAL A 381 -16.74 -44.92 -13.95
N ALA A 382 -15.66 -44.48 -14.62
CA ALA A 382 -15.51 -44.61 -16.06
C ALA A 382 -15.37 -46.08 -16.51
N SER A 383 -14.68 -46.94 -15.77
CA SER A 383 -14.57 -48.38 -16.08
C SER A 383 -15.83 -49.16 -15.71
N GLY A 384 -16.52 -48.77 -14.63
CA GLY A 384 -17.84 -49.29 -14.27
C GLY A 384 -18.88 -49.03 -15.35
N SER A 385 -18.83 -47.88 -16.02
CA SER A 385 -19.68 -47.59 -17.19
C SER A 385 -19.35 -48.45 -18.43
N ARG A 386 -18.18 -49.10 -18.45
CA ARG A 386 -17.70 -49.98 -19.53
C ARG A 386 -17.79 -51.47 -19.19
N GLY A 387 -18.30 -51.85 -18.02
CA GLY A 387 -18.52 -53.24 -17.61
C GLY A 387 -17.27 -54.02 -17.18
N GLU A 388 -16.08 -53.43 -17.23
CA GLU A 388 -14.81 -54.11 -16.97
C GLU A 388 -14.19 -53.65 -15.64
N SER A 389 -14.39 -54.39 -14.53
CA SER A 389 -13.47 -54.44 -13.36
C SER A 389 -13.95 -55.41 -12.28
N GLY A 390 -13.03 -56.19 -11.70
CA GLY A 390 -13.27 -57.19 -10.65
C GLY A 390 -13.41 -56.62 -9.22
N GLU A 391 -14.02 -57.44 -8.35
CA GLU A 391 -14.48 -57.16 -6.97
C GLU A 391 -13.37 -56.68 -6.00
N MET A 392 -12.11 -56.99 -6.28
CA MET A 392 -10.96 -56.75 -5.39
C MET A 392 -10.52 -55.27 -5.26
N SER A 393 -11.14 -54.35 -6.01
CA SER A 393 -10.78 -52.92 -6.02
C SER A 393 -11.60 -52.05 -5.05
N PHE A 394 -12.83 -52.47 -4.74
CA PHE A 394 -13.76 -51.74 -3.88
C PHE A 394 -13.41 -51.87 -2.39
N ASP A 395 -12.99 -53.06 -1.93
CA ASP A 395 -12.55 -53.27 -0.55
C ASP A 395 -11.33 -52.42 -0.19
N ARG A 396 -10.41 -52.23 -1.14
CA ARG A 396 -9.23 -51.38 -0.95
C ARG A 396 -9.57 -49.90 -0.90
N LEU A 397 -10.60 -49.47 -1.64
CA LEU A 397 -11.19 -48.13 -1.54
C LEU A 397 -11.87 -47.94 -0.18
N MET A 398 -12.76 -48.85 0.21
CA MET A 398 -13.47 -48.75 1.49
C MET A 398 -12.55 -48.78 2.70
N GLN A 399 -11.49 -49.60 2.68
CA GLN A 399 -10.49 -49.65 3.75
C GLN A 399 -9.63 -48.38 3.83
N THR A 400 -9.37 -47.71 2.71
CA THR A 400 -8.57 -46.48 2.70
C THR A 400 -9.40 -45.23 3.04
N PHE A 401 -10.71 -45.25 2.76
CA PHE A 401 -11.65 -44.21 3.18
C PHE A 401 -12.05 -44.34 4.65
N SER A 402 -12.24 -45.57 5.17
CA SER A 402 -12.48 -45.81 6.60
C SER A 402 -11.30 -45.38 7.47
N ALA A 403 -10.06 -45.64 7.00
CA ALA A 403 -8.85 -45.15 7.65
C ALA A 403 -8.76 -43.61 7.70
N LYS A 404 -9.37 -42.91 6.73
CA LYS A 404 -9.41 -41.45 6.69
C LYS A 404 -10.48 -40.88 7.62
N LEU A 405 -11.68 -41.49 7.66
CA LEU A 405 -12.74 -41.16 8.65
C LEU A 405 -12.24 -41.32 10.09
N GLN A 406 -11.40 -42.32 10.36
CA GLN A 406 -10.77 -42.54 11.67
C GLN A 406 -9.64 -41.54 11.98
N ALA A 407 -9.06 -40.90 10.97
CA ALA A 407 -7.94 -39.97 11.12
C ALA A 407 -8.36 -38.49 11.19
N LEU A 408 -9.64 -38.16 10.99
CA LEU A 408 -10.15 -36.80 11.16
C LEU A 408 -10.33 -36.49 12.66
N PRO A 409 -9.69 -35.43 13.20
CA PRO A 409 -10.04 -34.92 14.52
C PRO A 409 -11.47 -34.38 14.47
N SER A 410 -12.21 -34.61 15.55
CA SER A 410 -13.60 -34.22 15.78
C SER A 410 -13.81 -32.70 15.81
N SER A 411 -13.58 -31.96 14.72
CA SER A 411 -13.73 -30.51 14.70
C SER A 411 -14.96 -30.00 13.95
N ASP A 412 -15.65 -30.79 13.12
CA ASP A 412 -16.94 -30.38 12.55
C ASP A 412 -17.90 -31.57 12.27
N PRO A 413 -19.03 -31.70 13.00
CA PRO A 413 -19.99 -32.79 12.81
C PRO A 413 -20.65 -32.75 11.42
N SER A 414 -20.72 -31.58 10.79
CA SER A 414 -21.27 -31.40 9.44
C SER A 414 -20.36 -32.00 8.35
N GLN A 415 -19.04 -31.95 8.52
CA GLN A 415 -18.08 -32.52 7.56
C GLN A 415 -18.07 -34.05 7.63
N VAL A 416 -18.13 -34.61 8.84
CA VAL A 416 -18.27 -36.06 9.04
C VAL A 416 -19.58 -36.55 8.43
N ALA A 417 -20.69 -35.84 8.65
CA ALA A 417 -21.98 -36.18 8.05
C ALA A 417 -21.96 -36.15 6.51
N ARG A 418 -21.31 -35.16 5.89
CA ARG A 418 -21.14 -35.10 4.44
C ARG A 418 -20.28 -36.24 3.91
N GLN A 419 -19.15 -36.56 4.56
CA GLN A 419 -18.29 -37.67 4.15
C GLN A 419 -18.98 -39.03 4.29
N VAL A 420 -19.77 -39.21 5.35
CA VAL A 420 -20.61 -40.41 5.54
C VAL A 420 -21.71 -40.47 4.48
N ALA A 421 -22.33 -39.35 4.09
CA ALA A 421 -23.31 -39.31 3.01
C ALA A 421 -22.71 -39.65 1.64
N ILE A 422 -21.51 -39.15 1.34
CA ILE A 422 -20.75 -39.53 0.13
C ILE A 422 -20.47 -41.02 0.15
N MET A 423 -19.99 -41.58 1.27
CA MET A 423 -19.69 -43.00 1.42
C MET A 423 -20.94 -43.87 1.24
N SER A 424 -22.05 -43.51 1.90
CA SER A 424 -23.34 -44.19 1.72
C SER A 424 -23.77 -44.18 0.26
N LYS A 425 -23.68 -43.04 -0.41
CA LYS A 425 -24.08 -42.91 -1.82
C LYS A 425 -23.11 -43.64 -2.77
N MET A 426 -21.80 -43.63 -2.52
CA MET A 426 -20.81 -44.43 -3.26
C MET A 426 -21.12 -45.94 -3.16
N CYS A 427 -21.45 -46.42 -1.95
CA CYS A 427 -21.88 -47.80 -1.74
C CYS A 427 -23.19 -48.13 -2.48
N THR A 428 -24.17 -47.22 -2.51
CA THR A 428 -25.40 -47.44 -3.28
C THR A 428 -25.14 -47.51 -4.78
N VAL A 429 -24.29 -46.64 -5.33
CA VAL A 429 -23.96 -46.62 -6.76
C VAL A 429 -23.16 -47.87 -7.16
N TYR A 430 -22.25 -48.34 -6.29
CA TYR A 430 -21.55 -49.61 -6.52
C TYR A 430 -22.49 -50.82 -6.45
N ALA A 431 -23.43 -50.83 -5.49
CA ALA A 431 -24.43 -51.88 -5.43
C ALA A 431 -25.33 -51.89 -6.68
N GLU A 432 -25.66 -50.74 -7.25
CA GLU A 432 -26.42 -50.62 -8.50
C GLU A 432 -25.61 -51.04 -9.72
N SER A 433 -24.30 -50.75 -9.79
CA SER A 433 -23.45 -51.21 -10.90
C SER A 433 -23.24 -52.73 -10.89
N LEU A 434 -23.18 -53.35 -9.70
CA LEU A 434 -23.19 -54.81 -9.56
C LEU A 434 -24.53 -55.43 -9.99
N ARG A 435 -25.66 -54.74 -9.81
CA ARG A 435 -26.96 -55.19 -10.35
C ARG A 435 -26.96 -55.24 -11.87
N TYR A 436 -26.33 -54.26 -12.53
CA TYR A 436 -26.25 -54.19 -13.99
C TYR A 436 -25.37 -55.31 -14.60
N LYS A 437 -24.32 -55.74 -13.90
CA LYS A 437 -23.50 -56.91 -14.30
C LYS A 437 -24.26 -58.24 -14.28
N ALA A 438 -25.41 -58.32 -13.60
CA ALA A 438 -26.15 -59.57 -13.40
C ALA A 438 -27.25 -59.81 -14.45
N GLU A 439 -27.41 -58.94 -15.45
CA GLU A 439 -28.36 -59.11 -16.55
C GLU A 439 -27.70 -59.75 -17.78
N GLU A 440 -27.24 -61.00 -17.64
CA GLU A 440 -27.17 -61.98 -18.73
C GLU A 440 -28.03 -63.21 -18.39
N PRO A 441 -28.66 -63.87 -19.38
CA PRO A 441 -29.72 -64.84 -19.12
C PRO A 441 -29.17 -66.23 -18.75
N ALA A 442 -29.96 -66.94 -17.96
CA ALA A 442 -29.82 -68.35 -17.56
C ALA A 442 -28.78 -68.67 -16.47
N LYS A 443 -29.22 -68.60 -15.21
CA LYS A 443 -28.85 -69.52 -14.11
C LYS A 443 -29.88 -69.41 -12.98
N SER A 444 -30.11 -70.53 -12.28
CA SER A 444 -31.22 -70.72 -11.35
C SER A 444 -31.16 -69.77 -10.13
N ALA A 445 -32.33 -69.42 -9.59
CA ALA A 445 -32.47 -68.44 -8.52
C ALA A 445 -31.71 -68.80 -7.22
N GLU A 446 -31.41 -70.08 -6.99
CA GLU A 446 -30.75 -70.58 -5.77
C GLU A 446 -29.22 -70.41 -5.83
N GLU A 447 -28.59 -70.62 -6.99
CA GLU A 447 -27.16 -70.33 -7.20
C GLU A 447 -26.87 -68.81 -7.14
N ARG A 448 -27.81 -68.00 -7.64
CA ARG A 448 -27.76 -66.52 -7.53
C ARG A 448 -27.78 -66.03 -6.08
N ILE A 449 -28.47 -66.72 -5.18
CA ILE A 449 -28.51 -66.36 -3.75
C ILE A 449 -27.22 -66.81 -3.06
N HIS A 450 -26.65 -67.96 -3.45
CA HIS A 450 -25.41 -68.45 -2.87
C HIS A 450 -24.20 -67.59 -3.24
N GLU A 451 -24.07 -67.17 -4.50
CA GLU A 451 -23.01 -66.22 -4.93
C GLU A 451 -23.21 -64.83 -4.31
N ARG A 452 -24.45 -64.37 -4.13
CA ARG A 452 -24.78 -63.13 -3.39
C ARG A 452 -24.37 -63.16 -1.93
N ILE A 453 -24.46 -64.32 -1.27
CA ILE A 453 -24.06 -64.49 0.14
C ILE A 453 -22.53 -64.60 0.26
N VAL A 454 -21.84 -65.13 -0.76
CA VAL A 454 -20.38 -65.25 -0.77
C VAL A 454 -19.70 -63.92 -1.10
N ALA A 455 -20.23 -63.13 -2.06
CA ALA A 455 -19.71 -61.80 -2.39
C ALA A 455 -20.02 -60.73 -1.31
N ALA A 456 -21.05 -60.94 -0.49
CA ALA A 456 -21.43 -60.07 0.63
C ALA A 456 -20.78 -60.44 1.98
N ARG A 457 -19.75 -61.30 2.00
CA ARG A 457 -18.93 -61.52 3.19
C ARG A 457 -18.00 -60.32 3.44
N VAL A 458 -18.56 -59.23 3.92
CA VAL A 458 -17.82 -58.33 4.82
C VAL A 458 -17.73 -59.08 6.15
N PRO A 459 -16.54 -59.46 6.64
CA PRO A 459 -16.41 -60.47 7.68
C PRO A 459 -17.11 -60.15 9.02
N HIS A 460 -17.63 -58.93 9.24
CA HIS A 460 -18.30 -58.56 10.49
C HIS A 460 -19.54 -57.63 10.36
N MET A 461 -20.36 -57.71 9.30
CA MET A 461 -21.65 -57.02 9.31
C MET A 461 -22.72 -57.78 8.53
N THR A 462 -23.80 -58.18 9.20
CA THR A 462 -24.95 -58.81 8.56
C THR A 462 -25.68 -57.80 7.66
N PRO A 463 -26.29 -58.24 6.54
CA PRO A 463 -26.97 -57.35 5.58
C PRO A 463 -28.10 -56.54 6.22
N GLU A 464 -28.75 -57.08 7.25
CA GLU A 464 -29.75 -56.36 8.05
C GLU A 464 -29.12 -55.23 8.87
N ALA A 465 -27.92 -55.42 9.42
CA ALA A 465 -27.18 -54.39 10.16
C ALA A 465 -26.67 -53.25 9.26
N ALA A 466 -26.33 -53.56 8.01
CA ALA A 466 -25.96 -52.54 7.02
C ALA A 466 -27.18 -51.73 6.55
N ILE A 467 -28.34 -52.38 6.38
CA ILE A 467 -29.60 -51.71 6.03
C ILE A 467 -30.10 -50.85 7.20
N THR A 468 -29.99 -51.32 8.45
CA THR A 468 -30.30 -50.50 9.62
C THR A 468 -29.33 -49.34 9.78
N GLN A 469 -28.04 -49.49 9.51
CA GLN A 469 -27.10 -48.35 9.53
C GLN A 469 -27.37 -47.33 8.41
N ILE A 470 -27.81 -47.78 7.24
CA ILE A 470 -28.23 -46.90 6.14
C ILE A 470 -29.54 -46.19 6.48
N GLN A 471 -30.49 -46.87 7.13
CA GLN A 471 -31.74 -46.28 7.63
C GLN A 471 -31.51 -45.36 8.84
N ASP A 472 -30.58 -45.69 9.73
CA ASP A 472 -30.17 -44.87 10.87
C ASP A 472 -29.44 -43.62 10.38
N ALA A 473 -28.56 -43.72 9.38
CA ALA A 473 -27.91 -42.57 8.75
C ALA A 473 -28.91 -41.68 7.98
N ALA A 474 -29.90 -42.28 7.31
CA ALA A 474 -31.00 -41.55 6.69
C ALA A 474 -31.91 -40.87 7.73
N SER A 475 -32.16 -41.51 8.88
CA SER A 475 -32.91 -40.91 9.98
C SER A 475 -32.15 -39.78 10.66
N LEU A 476 -30.82 -39.91 10.81
CA LEU A 476 -29.93 -38.88 11.34
C LEU A 476 -29.89 -37.65 10.42
N LEU A 477 -29.96 -37.86 9.10
CA LEU A 477 -30.11 -36.79 8.10
C LEU A 477 -31.47 -36.08 8.20
N THR A 478 -32.56 -36.79 8.51
CA THR A 478 -33.88 -36.16 8.72
C THR A 478 -34.02 -35.45 10.06
N THR A 479 -33.27 -35.84 11.09
CA THR A 479 -33.28 -35.16 12.41
C THR A 479 -32.41 -33.91 12.46
N LEU A 480 -31.43 -33.77 11.55
CA LEU A 480 -30.51 -32.62 11.48
C LEU A 480 -30.92 -31.57 10.42
N THR A 481 -31.96 -31.84 9.65
CA THR A 481 -32.54 -30.92 8.65
C THR A 481 -33.80 -30.18 9.15
N LYS A 482 -34.20 -30.43 10.40
CA LYS A 482 -35.04 -29.52 11.21
C LYS A 482 -34.13 -28.81 12.20
#